data_AF-A0A848FAI3-F1
#
_entry.id   AF-A0A848FAI3-F1
#
_cell.length_a   1.000
_cell.length_b   1.000
_cell.length_c   1.000
_cell.angle_alpha   90.00
_cell.angle_beta   90.00
_cell.angle_gamma   90.00
#
_symmetry.space_group_name_H-M   'P 1'
#
loop_
_entity.id
_entity.type
_entity.pdbx_description
1 polymer ?
#
loop_
_entity_poly.entity_id
_entity_poly.type
_entity_poly.pdbx_seq_one_letter_code
_entity_poly.pdbx_strand_id
1 'polypeptide(L)'
;MFSVSTANAAQKMFDFMEQIAPRFEAHGFEVEGVFHKRWADGDYGMYIRHKGRPVLYLGLWSELWRDRGYSLCIGVHQGKWAAADVARFQRRFPDCEPYPPNDAHPFLVKGVNPMLLAGDAVHDVSTWLLRGYLAGLRER
;
A
#
# COMPACT_ATOMS: atom_id res chain seq x y z
N MET A 1 24.61 -12.75 -5.33
CA MET A 1 25.20 -11.67 -6.15
C MET A 1 24.04 -10.89 -6.76
N PHE A 2 23.86 -9.60 -6.43
CA PHE A 2 22.79 -8.78 -7.01
C PHE A 2 23.14 -8.44 -8.47
N SER A 3 22.25 -8.73 -9.42
CA SER A 3 22.46 -8.38 -10.83
C SER A 3 22.04 -6.93 -11.11
N VAL A 4 22.55 -6.35 -12.22
CA VAL A 4 22.12 -5.02 -12.71
C VAL A 4 20.60 -4.95 -12.90
N SER A 5 19.98 -6.06 -13.32
CA SER A 5 18.52 -6.14 -13.44
C SER A 5 17.79 -6.00 -12.09
N THR A 6 18.32 -6.59 -11.00
CA THR A 6 17.76 -6.44 -9.66
C THR A 6 17.91 -5.02 -9.12
N ALA A 7 19.06 -4.38 -9.37
CA ALA A 7 19.29 -2.98 -8.99
C ALA A 7 18.31 -2.02 -9.70
N ASN A 8 18.12 -2.19 -11.00
CA ASN A 8 17.17 -1.39 -11.79
C ASN A 8 15.73 -1.60 -11.34
N ALA A 9 15.34 -2.83 -10.99
CA ALA A 9 14.01 -3.12 -10.48
C ALA A 9 13.77 -2.47 -9.11
N ALA A 10 14.76 -2.53 -8.21
CA ALA A 10 14.68 -1.88 -6.90
C ALA A 10 14.60 -0.35 -7.03
N GLN A 11 15.40 0.25 -7.91
CA GLN A 11 15.33 1.69 -8.19
C GLN A 11 13.94 2.10 -8.67
N LYS A 12 13.38 1.40 -9.67
CA LYS A 12 12.03 1.68 -10.18
C LYS A 12 10.95 1.60 -9.10
N MET A 13 11.11 0.68 -8.15
CA MET A 13 10.19 0.52 -7.03
C MET A 13 10.26 1.68 -6.04
N PHE A 14 11.45 2.21 -5.76
CA PHE A 14 11.61 3.42 -4.95
C PHE A 14 11.10 4.66 -5.68
N ASP A 15 11.47 4.82 -6.95
CA ASP A 15 10.99 5.90 -7.81
C ASP A 15 9.44 5.92 -7.88
N PHE A 16 8.82 4.73 -7.96
CA PHE A 16 7.36 4.60 -7.90
C PHE A 16 6.77 5.16 -6.60
N MET A 17 7.36 4.82 -5.45
CA MET A 17 6.85 5.24 -4.14
C MET A 17 6.98 6.76 -3.95
N GLU A 18 8.03 7.37 -4.48
CA GLU A 18 8.18 8.84 -4.47
C GLU A 18 7.19 9.52 -5.42
N GLN A 19 6.95 8.95 -6.61
CA GLN A 19 6.11 9.55 -7.64
C GLN A 19 4.60 9.37 -7.41
N ILE A 20 4.18 8.36 -6.66
CA ILE A 20 2.76 8.09 -6.45
C ILE A 20 2.14 8.99 -5.37
N ALA A 21 2.91 9.47 -4.40
CA ALA A 21 2.41 10.32 -3.32
C ALA A 21 1.69 11.60 -3.83
N PRO A 22 2.28 12.39 -4.77
CA PRO A 22 1.61 13.56 -5.34
C PRO A 22 0.26 13.28 -6.01
N ARG A 23 0.03 12.05 -6.49
CA ARG A 23 -1.26 11.66 -7.09
C ARG A 23 -2.38 11.65 -6.06
N PHE A 24 -2.10 11.19 -4.84
CA PHE A 24 -3.09 11.19 -3.75
C PHE A 24 -3.28 12.59 -3.15
N GLU A 25 -2.18 13.34 -2.99
CA GLU A 25 -2.22 14.72 -2.48
C GLU A 25 -3.05 15.64 -3.37
N ALA A 26 -2.90 15.53 -4.69
CA ALA A 26 -3.71 16.26 -5.67
C ALA A 26 -5.22 15.96 -5.56
N HIS A 27 -5.60 14.88 -4.89
CA HIS A 27 -7.01 14.49 -4.64
C HIS A 27 -7.47 14.79 -3.21
N GLY A 28 -6.70 15.54 -2.43
CA GLY A 28 -7.07 16.00 -1.09
C GLY A 28 -6.79 15.00 0.02
N PHE A 29 -5.92 14.02 -0.22
CA PHE A 29 -5.37 13.16 0.82
C PHE A 29 -4.07 13.74 1.37
N GLU A 30 -3.79 13.45 2.62
CA GLU A 30 -2.47 13.69 3.21
C GLU A 30 -1.65 12.40 3.03
N VAL A 31 -0.35 12.49 2.70
CA VAL A 31 0.53 11.33 2.58
C VAL A 31 1.66 11.44 3.59
N GLU A 32 1.85 10.39 4.39
CA GLU A 32 2.94 10.27 5.34
C GLU A 32 3.81 9.08 4.95
N GLY A 33 5.00 9.36 4.42
CA GLY A 33 5.96 8.33 4.03
C GLY A 33 6.61 7.66 5.25
N VAL A 34 6.65 6.33 5.24
CA VAL A 34 7.41 5.51 6.20
C VAL A 34 8.52 4.83 5.44
N PHE A 35 9.72 5.37 5.60
CA PHE A 35 10.90 4.90 4.89
C PHE A 35 11.90 4.34 5.89
N HIS A 36 11.81 3.04 6.17
CA HIS A 36 12.88 2.36 6.89
C HIS A 36 14.13 2.25 6.01
N LYS A 37 15.30 2.59 6.57
CA LYS A 37 16.61 2.54 5.88
C LYS A 37 16.96 1.15 5.31
N ARG A 38 16.29 0.09 5.77
CA ARG A 38 16.43 -1.28 5.26
C ARG A 38 15.04 -1.87 4.99
N TRP A 39 14.56 -1.73 3.75
CA TRP A 39 13.30 -2.33 3.29
C TRP A 39 13.25 -3.86 3.44
N ALA A 40 14.41 -4.51 3.55
CA ALA A 40 14.50 -5.96 3.78
C ALA A 40 14.09 -6.36 5.20
N ASP A 41 14.26 -5.46 6.18
CA ASP A 41 14.09 -5.71 7.61
C ASP A 41 12.91 -4.91 8.20
N GLY A 42 12.08 -4.28 7.36
CA GLY A 42 10.99 -3.41 7.78
C GLY A 42 10.04 -3.06 6.65
N ASP A 43 9.12 -2.16 6.93
CA ASP A 43 8.11 -1.73 5.98
C ASP A 43 8.60 -0.48 5.20
N TYR A 44 8.37 -0.47 3.90
CA TYR A 44 8.70 0.67 3.04
C TYR A 44 7.44 1.08 2.32
N GLY A 45 6.85 2.19 2.76
CA GLY A 45 5.47 2.49 2.42
C GLY A 45 5.08 3.93 2.70
N MET A 46 3.78 4.15 2.62
CA MET A 46 3.16 5.40 2.99
C MET A 46 1.80 5.15 3.62
N TYR A 47 1.48 5.94 4.64
CA TYR A 47 0.13 6.10 5.12
C TYR A 47 -0.56 7.17 4.29
N ILE A 48 -1.65 6.78 3.63
CA ILE A 48 -2.61 7.70 3.04
C ILE A 48 -3.59 8.06 4.16
N ARG A 49 -3.76 9.36 4.38
CA ARG A 49 -4.55 9.94 5.46
C ARG A 49 -5.66 10.81 4.90
N HIS A 50 -6.81 10.83 5.58
CA HIS A 50 -7.93 11.71 5.27
C HIS A 50 -8.38 12.41 6.56
N LYS A 51 -8.45 13.75 6.54
CA LYS A 51 -8.76 14.58 7.71
C LYS A 51 -7.85 14.22 8.90
N GLY A 52 -6.55 14.12 8.67
CA GLY A 52 -5.57 13.75 9.68
C GLY A 52 -5.62 12.31 10.20
N ARG A 53 -6.41 11.40 9.63
CA ARG A 53 -6.49 9.99 10.09
C ARG A 53 -6.02 9.01 9.02
N PRO A 54 -5.25 7.95 9.36
CA PRO A 54 -4.85 6.94 8.39
C PRO A 54 -6.06 6.16 7.88
N VAL A 55 -6.13 5.98 6.57
CA VAL A 55 -7.25 5.29 5.89
C VAL A 55 -6.78 4.15 4.99
N LEU A 56 -5.52 4.18 4.56
CA LEU A 56 -4.88 3.13 3.77
C LEU A 56 -3.37 3.18 3.99
N TYR A 57 -2.74 2.04 4.10
CA TYR A 57 -1.30 1.91 3.92
C TYR A 57 -1.06 1.35 2.52
N LEU A 58 -0.07 1.90 1.81
CA LEU A 58 0.45 1.39 0.55
C LEU A 58 1.94 1.17 0.71
N GLY A 59 2.44 -0.02 0.42
CA GLY A 59 3.86 -0.26 0.55
C GLY A 59 4.33 -1.66 0.23
N LEU A 60 5.61 -1.84 0.44
CA LEU A 60 6.37 -3.06 0.26
C LEU A 60 6.45 -3.78 1.60
N TRP A 61 5.98 -5.03 1.62
CA TRP A 61 6.22 -5.95 2.72
C TRP A 61 7.12 -7.06 2.23
N SER A 62 8.39 -7.02 2.65
CA SER A 62 9.43 -7.93 2.15
C SER A 62 9.08 -9.41 2.35
N GLU A 63 8.42 -9.75 3.45
CA GLU A 63 7.95 -11.12 3.72
C GLU A 63 6.78 -11.52 2.83
N LEU A 64 5.77 -10.65 2.63
CA LEU A 64 4.67 -10.95 1.71
C LEU A 64 5.16 -11.07 0.27
N TRP A 65 6.15 -10.28 -0.13
CA TRP A 65 6.78 -10.43 -1.43
C TRP A 65 7.46 -11.81 -1.54
N ARG A 66 8.23 -12.21 -0.53
CA ARG A 66 8.94 -13.50 -0.51
C ARG A 66 7.98 -14.69 -0.52
N ASP A 67 6.92 -14.62 0.27
CA ASP A 67 6.06 -15.77 0.57
C ASP A 67 4.82 -15.86 -0.34
N ARG A 68 4.42 -14.76 -0.97
CA ARG A 68 3.21 -14.66 -1.82
C ARG A 68 3.48 -14.07 -3.21
N GLY A 69 4.66 -13.52 -3.44
CA GLY A 69 5.01 -12.88 -4.72
C GLY A 69 4.43 -11.48 -4.91
N TYR A 70 3.80 -10.88 -3.89
CA TYR A 70 3.26 -9.53 -3.98
C TYR A 70 4.34 -8.48 -3.73
N SER A 71 4.83 -7.87 -4.81
CA SER A 71 5.86 -6.81 -4.72
C SER A 71 5.32 -5.54 -4.07
N LEU A 72 4.04 -5.23 -4.20
CA LEU A 72 3.37 -4.08 -3.61
C LEU A 72 2.05 -4.55 -3.01
N CYS A 73 1.73 -4.10 -1.81
CA CYS A 73 0.44 -4.39 -1.18
C CYS A 73 -0.21 -3.11 -0.65
N ILE A 74 -1.48 -3.24 -0.28
CA ILE A 74 -2.24 -2.24 0.47
C ILE A 74 -2.79 -2.86 1.74
N GLY A 75 -3.04 -2.07 2.78
CA GLY A 75 -3.65 -2.61 3.98
C GLY A 75 -4.23 -1.59 4.95
N VAL A 76 -4.95 -2.12 5.94
CA VAL A 76 -5.52 -1.36 7.06
C VAL A 76 -5.19 -2.05 8.37
N HIS A 77 -4.88 -1.28 9.42
CA HIS A 77 -4.46 -1.87 10.70
C HIS A 77 -5.68 -2.22 11.56
N GLN A 78 -5.92 -3.51 11.75
CA GLN A 78 -6.99 -4.00 12.63
C GLN A 78 -6.68 -3.63 14.08
N GLY A 79 -7.68 -3.19 14.83
CA GLY A 79 -7.54 -2.82 16.26
C GLY A 79 -6.89 -1.47 16.54
N LYS A 80 -6.13 -0.88 15.60
CA LYS A 80 -5.53 0.46 15.75
C LYS A 80 -6.22 1.53 14.91
N TRP A 81 -6.83 1.17 13.78
CA TRP A 81 -7.54 2.12 12.93
C TRP A 81 -9.04 2.08 13.18
N ALA A 82 -9.76 3.07 12.66
CA ALA A 82 -11.21 3.15 12.86
C ALA A 82 -11.90 1.91 12.27
N ALA A 83 -12.79 1.30 13.04
CA ALA A 83 -13.51 0.09 12.64
C ALA A 83 -14.27 0.25 11.31
N ALA A 84 -14.73 1.46 11.00
CA ALA A 84 -15.40 1.78 9.75
C ALA A 84 -14.46 1.66 8.52
N ASP A 85 -13.18 2.00 8.65
CA ASP A 85 -12.19 1.87 7.58
C ASP A 85 -11.81 0.41 7.37
N VAL A 86 -11.62 -0.34 8.48
CA VAL A 86 -11.37 -1.79 8.46
C VAL A 86 -12.51 -2.54 7.77
N ALA A 87 -13.75 -2.29 8.18
CA ALA A 87 -14.94 -2.92 7.59
C ALA A 87 -15.16 -2.51 6.11
N ARG A 88 -14.79 -1.28 5.73
CA ARG A 88 -14.80 -0.88 4.31
C ARG A 88 -13.77 -1.65 3.50
N PHE A 89 -12.56 -1.81 4.04
CA PHE A 89 -11.48 -2.52 3.36
C PHE A 89 -11.85 -3.98 3.11
N GLN A 90 -12.35 -4.69 4.12
CA GLN A 90 -12.82 -6.08 3.99
C GLN A 90 -13.95 -6.24 2.96
N ARG A 91 -14.90 -5.30 2.92
CA ARG A 91 -15.96 -5.32 1.90
C ARG A 91 -15.42 -5.11 0.49
N ARG A 92 -14.39 -4.27 0.33
CA ARG A 92 -13.79 -3.98 -0.98
C ARG A 92 -12.86 -5.09 -1.46
N PHE A 93 -12.15 -5.73 -0.53
CA PHE A 93 -11.14 -6.76 -0.74
C PHE A 93 -11.49 -7.97 0.15
N PRO A 94 -12.49 -8.78 -0.24
CA PRO A 94 -12.94 -9.92 0.58
C PRO A 94 -11.88 -11.03 0.69
N ASP A 95 -10.87 -10.99 -0.19
CA ASP A 95 -9.71 -11.88 -0.21
C ASP A 95 -8.50 -11.30 0.53
N CYS A 96 -8.67 -10.24 1.34
CA CYS A 96 -7.59 -9.73 2.17
C CYS A 96 -7.21 -10.73 3.27
N GLU A 97 -5.92 -10.78 3.62
CA GLU A 97 -5.38 -11.68 4.64
C GLU A 97 -4.77 -10.90 5.82
N PRO A 98 -4.85 -11.43 7.05
CA PRO A 98 -4.19 -10.82 8.19
C PRO A 98 -2.67 -11.02 8.10
N TYR A 99 -1.91 -9.97 8.38
CA TYR A 99 -0.45 -9.99 8.40
C TYR A 99 0.13 -8.98 9.40
N PRO A 100 1.10 -9.37 10.25
CA PRO A 100 1.52 -10.75 10.52
C PRO A 100 0.36 -11.58 11.09
N PRO A 101 0.20 -12.87 10.72
CA PRO A 101 -1.01 -13.64 11.01
C PRO A 101 -1.23 -13.93 12.50
N ASN A 102 -0.16 -13.88 13.31
CA ASN A 102 -0.20 -14.15 14.74
C ASN A 102 -0.17 -12.87 15.60
N ASP A 103 -0.22 -11.69 15.00
CA ASP A 103 -0.29 -10.42 15.75
C ASP A 103 -1.71 -10.23 16.33
N ALA A 104 -1.81 -9.65 17.53
CA ALA A 104 -3.11 -9.37 18.16
C ALA A 104 -3.91 -8.28 17.41
N HIS A 105 -3.20 -7.43 16.68
CA HIS A 105 -3.70 -6.30 15.90
C HIS A 105 -3.03 -6.31 14.52
N PRO A 106 -3.32 -7.29 13.65
CA PRO A 106 -2.64 -7.41 12.36
C PRO A 106 -3.08 -6.31 11.40
N PHE A 107 -2.31 -6.09 10.33
CA PHE A 107 -2.87 -5.47 9.14
C PHE A 107 -3.77 -6.48 8.43
N LEU A 108 -4.86 -6.00 7.84
CA LEU A 108 -5.52 -6.72 6.76
C LEU A 108 -4.91 -6.24 5.45
N VAL A 109 -4.31 -7.15 4.69
CA VAL A 109 -3.47 -6.81 3.54
C VAL A 109 -4.04 -7.42 2.27
N LYS A 110 -3.88 -6.70 1.16
CA LYS A 110 -4.19 -7.16 -0.19
C LYS A 110 -3.02 -6.83 -1.11
N GLY A 111 -2.49 -7.83 -1.80
CA GLY A 111 -1.51 -7.64 -2.87
C GLY A 111 -2.09 -6.85 -4.04
N VAL A 112 -1.32 -5.91 -4.57
CA VAL A 112 -1.65 -5.17 -5.79
C VAL A 112 -1.54 -6.13 -6.98
N ASN A 113 -2.53 -6.08 -7.87
CA ASN A 113 -2.54 -6.94 -9.07
C ASN A 113 -1.29 -6.65 -9.92
N PRO A 114 -0.47 -7.66 -10.27
CA PRO A 114 0.73 -7.47 -11.09
C PRO A 114 0.48 -6.79 -12.44
N MET A 115 -0.74 -6.91 -13.00
CA MET A 115 -1.10 -6.23 -14.24
C MET A 115 -1.13 -4.70 -14.11
N LEU A 116 -1.43 -4.18 -12.91
CA LEU A 116 -1.33 -2.74 -12.63
C LEU A 116 0.12 -2.25 -12.54
N LEU A 117 1.09 -3.17 -12.45
CA LEU A 117 2.51 -2.86 -12.34
C LEU A 117 3.25 -3.02 -13.68
N ALA A 118 2.60 -3.58 -14.71
CA ALA A 118 3.23 -3.89 -16.00
C ALA A 118 3.36 -2.67 -16.93
N GLY A 119 2.57 -1.62 -16.71
CA GLY A 119 2.52 -0.40 -17.53
C GLY A 119 2.97 0.85 -16.77
N ASP A 120 2.18 1.92 -16.84
CA ASP A 120 2.39 3.11 -16.02
C ASP A 120 1.86 2.83 -14.61
N ALA A 121 2.68 2.15 -13.81
CA ALA A 121 2.31 1.72 -12.48
C ALA A 121 1.81 2.87 -11.59
N VAL A 122 2.45 4.05 -11.69
CA VAL A 122 2.05 5.23 -10.92
C VAL A 122 0.63 5.64 -11.29
N HIS A 123 0.32 5.75 -12.58
CA HIS A 123 -1.03 6.06 -13.04
C HIS A 123 -2.05 4.97 -12.70
N ASP A 124 -1.73 3.71 -12.99
CA ASP A 124 -2.66 2.60 -12.90
C ASP A 124 -3.03 2.27 -11.44
N VAL A 125 -2.03 2.22 -10.55
CA VAL A 125 -2.26 1.97 -9.12
C VAL A 125 -2.99 3.14 -8.47
N SER A 126 -2.57 4.39 -8.73
CA SER A 126 -3.25 5.55 -8.16
C SER A 126 -4.70 5.65 -8.64
N THR A 127 -4.96 5.43 -9.94
CA THR A 127 -6.32 5.42 -10.50
C THR A 127 -7.18 4.33 -9.90
N TRP A 128 -6.65 3.11 -9.77
CA TRP A 128 -7.37 1.98 -9.15
C TRP A 128 -7.77 2.29 -7.71
N LEU A 129 -6.89 2.90 -6.93
CA LEU A 129 -7.17 3.27 -5.54
C LEU A 129 -8.13 4.46 -5.44
N LEU A 130 -7.88 5.53 -6.20
CA LEU A 130 -8.65 6.78 -6.19
C LEU A 130 -10.09 6.59 -6.69
N ARG A 131 -10.29 5.78 -7.73
CA ARG A 131 -11.64 5.44 -8.24
C ARG A 131 -12.27 4.27 -7.53
N GLY A 132 -11.49 3.51 -6.76
CA GLY A 132 -11.92 2.34 -6.01
C GLY A 132 -12.10 2.65 -4.54
N TYR A 133 -11.16 2.18 -3.72
CA TYR A 133 -11.28 2.21 -2.26
C TYR A 133 -11.34 3.63 -1.68
N LEU A 134 -10.57 4.58 -2.24
CA LEU A 134 -10.46 5.94 -1.73
C LEU A 134 -11.60 6.86 -2.19
N ALA A 135 -12.35 6.52 -3.25
CA ALA A 135 -13.45 7.33 -3.75
C ALA A 135 -14.50 7.60 -2.65
N GLY A 136 -14.94 6.54 -1.96
CA GLY A 136 -15.98 6.63 -0.92
C GLY A 136 -15.54 7.28 0.39
N LEU A 137 -14.29 7.73 0.50
CA LEU A 137 -13.80 8.49 1.66
C LEU A 137 -13.99 10.00 1.50
N ARG A 138 -13.90 10.52 0.28
CA ARG A 138 -13.98 11.95 0.00
C ARG A 138 -15.38 12.53 0.18
N GLU A 139 -16.41 11.67 0.13
CA GLU A 139 -17.82 12.04 0.26
C GLU A 139 -18.30 12.12 1.72
N ARG A 140 -17.42 11.84 2.69
CA ARG A 140 -17.69 11.86 4.14
C ARG A 140 -17.02 13.05 4.81
#